data_AF-A0A7C9P0E9-F1
#
_entry.id   AF-A0A7C9P0E9-F1
#
_cell.length_a   1.000
_cell.length_b   1.000
_cell.length_c   1.000
_cell.angle_alpha   90.00
_cell.angle_beta   90.00
_cell.angle_gamma   90.00
#
_symmetry.space_group_name_H-M   'P 1'
#
loop_
_entity.id
_entity.type
_entity.pdbx_description
1 polymer ?
#
loop_
_entity_poly.entity_id
_entity_poly.type
_entity_poly.pdbx_seq_one_letter_code
_entity_poly.pdbx_strand_id
1 'polypeptide(L)'
;GAPYSAPAQTVGSFLSAGAADFGAGRVVEPSYARGVAWCDLRRCLPGFVVDALASALPLLDRRLHGFADPGAVMIGVETRSSSPVRILRGGDLQAFCDGRAPSREGEGASGLFPCGEGAGYAGGIMSAACDGLRVAAAIAGGALAPHRLY
;
A
#
# COMPACT_ATOMS: atom_id res chain seq x y z
N GLY A 1 18.55 12.81 16.22
CA GLY A 1 17.47 12.17 15.44
C GLY A 1 16.29 11.94 16.35
N ALA A 2 15.07 11.96 15.82
CA ALA A 2 13.86 11.59 16.55
C ALA A 2 13.86 10.07 16.89
N PRO A 3 13.08 9.60 17.88
CA PRO A 3 13.10 8.21 18.33
C PRO A 3 12.55 7.18 17.32
N TYR A 4 11.90 7.62 16.23
CA TYR A 4 11.27 6.75 15.21
C TYR A 4 10.22 5.77 15.76
N SER A 5 9.64 6.06 16.92
CA SER A 5 8.50 5.32 17.47
C SER A 5 7.26 5.53 16.60
N ALA A 6 6.41 4.50 16.50
CA ALA A 6 5.16 4.59 15.74
C ALA A 6 4.05 5.25 16.59
N PRO A 7 3.19 6.11 16.03
CA PRO A 7 2.04 6.62 16.76
C PRO A 7 1.10 5.45 17.12
N ALA A 8 0.52 5.45 18.32
CA ALA A 8 -0.40 4.40 18.75
C ALA A 8 -1.49 4.92 19.68
N GLN A 9 -2.61 4.19 19.70
CA GLN A 9 -3.78 4.50 20.52
C GLN A 9 -4.61 3.23 20.75
N THR A 10 -5.31 3.13 21.87
CA THR A 10 -6.28 2.05 22.08
C THR A 10 -7.55 2.26 21.26
N VAL A 11 -8.22 1.18 20.84
CA VAL A 11 -9.49 1.26 20.10
C VAL A 11 -10.54 2.04 20.89
N GLY A 12 -10.63 1.82 22.21
CA GLY A 12 -11.57 2.53 23.07
C GLY A 12 -11.34 4.03 23.03
N SER A 13 -10.10 4.48 23.23
CA SER A 13 -9.79 5.92 23.19
C SER A 13 -9.94 6.52 21.78
N PHE A 14 -9.69 5.75 20.72
CA PHE A 14 -9.92 6.19 19.33
C PHE A 14 -11.40 6.46 19.06
N LEU A 15 -12.28 5.57 19.52
CA LEU A 15 -13.73 5.68 19.34
C LEU A 15 -14.36 6.75 20.25
N SER A 16 -13.85 6.96 21.47
CA SER A 16 -14.49 7.83 22.48
C SER A 16 -14.16 9.33 22.39
N ALA A 17 -13.32 9.78 21.44
CA ALA A 17 -12.92 11.18 21.20
C ALA A 17 -12.47 11.97 22.48
N GLY A 18 -11.17 12.24 22.61
CA GLY A 18 -10.65 13.12 23.67
C GLY A 18 -10.17 12.42 24.94
N ALA A 19 -9.42 11.32 24.79
CA ALA A 19 -8.76 10.66 25.91
C ALA A 19 -7.57 11.47 26.47
N ALA A 20 -7.42 11.44 27.80
CA ALA A 20 -6.26 12.02 28.48
C ALA A 20 -4.99 11.14 28.35
N ASP A 21 -5.18 9.82 28.25
CA ASP A 21 -4.13 8.83 27.98
C ASP A 21 -4.62 7.89 26.87
N PHE A 22 -3.86 7.85 25.77
CA PHE A 22 -4.17 7.07 24.58
C PHE A 22 -3.78 5.59 24.69
N GLY A 23 -2.99 5.20 25.70
CA GLY A 23 -2.55 3.81 25.94
C GLY A 23 -3.20 3.16 27.17
N ALA A 24 -4.05 3.89 27.89
CA ALA A 24 -4.72 3.41 29.10
C ALA A 24 -5.63 2.21 28.80
N GLY A 25 -5.61 1.22 29.71
CA GLY A 25 -6.47 0.03 29.62
C GLY A 25 -6.10 -0.95 28.50
N ARG A 26 -4.93 -0.79 27.86
CA ARG A 26 -4.47 -1.73 26.84
C ARG A 26 -4.37 -3.16 27.38
N VAL A 27 -4.77 -4.14 26.57
CA VAL A 27 -4.70 -5.57 26.91
C VAL A 27 -3.60 -6.31 26.13
N VAL A 28 -2.94 -5.62 25.20
CA VAL A 28 -1.82 -6.13 24.40
C VAL A 28 -0.65 -5.18 24.43
N GLU A 29 0.57 -5.72 24.43
CA GLU A 29 1.79 -4.93 24.33
C GLU A 29 2.17 -4.70 22.85
N PRO A 30 2.58 -3.47 22.46
CA PRO A 30 3.00 -3.17 21.10
C PRO A 30 4.20 -4.01 20.65
N SER A 31 4.13 -4.56 19.44
CA SER A 31 5.20 -5.39 18.87
C SER A 31 6.20 -4.62 17.99
N TYR A 32 5.96 -3.34 17.70
CA TYR A 32 6.85 -2.54 16.86
C TYR A 32 8.18 -2.28 17.58
N ALA A 33 9.29 -2.77 17.00
CA ALA A 33 10.59 -2.86 17.66
C ALA A 33 11.17 -1.50 18.14
N ARG A 34 10.74 -0.38 17.56
CA ARG A 34 11.18 0.97 17.96
C ARG A 34 10.28 1.61 19.02
N GLY A 35 9.33 0.84 19.57
CA GLY A 35 8.34 1.31 20.53
C GLY A 35 7.29 2.22 19.90
N VAL A 36 6.32 2.63 20.72
CA VAL A 36 5.21 3.48 20.28
C VAL A 36 5.19 4.82 21.02
N ALA A 37 4.67 5.83 20.34
CA ALA A 37 4.29 7.10 20.94
C ALA A 37 2.77 7.12 21.08
N TRP A 38 2.28 7.10 22.32
CA TRP A 38 0.84 7.18 22.60
C TRP A 38 0.30 8.57 22.24
N CYS A 39 -0.58 8.66 21.26
CA CYS A 39 -1.09 9.92 20.74
C CYS A 39 -2.48 9.76 20.10
N ASP A 40 -3.12 10.88 19.78
CA ASP A 40 -4.37 10.88 19.03
C ASP A 40 -4.13 10.50 17.56
N LEU A 41 -4.47 9.27 17.17
CA LEU A 41 -4.32 8.80 15.79
C LEU A 41 -5.21 9.57 14.80
N ARG A 42 -6.27 10.23 15.27
CA ARG A 42 -7.15 11.04 14.41
C ARG A 42 -6.41 12.23 13.81
N ARG A 43 -5.30 12.66 14.43
CA ARG A 43 -4.43 13.73 13.92
C ARG A 43 -3.40 13.24 12.90
N CYS A 44 -3.22 11.93 12.77
CA CYS A 44 -2.26 11.31 11.85
C CYS A 44 -2.88 10.92 10.50
N LEU A 45 -4.21 10.94 10.40
CA LEU A 45 -4.97 10.45 9.25
C LEU A 45 -5.92 11.53 8.71
N PRO A 46 -6.23 11.52 7.40
CA PRO A 46 -7.31 12.35 6.86
C PRO A 46 -8.66 12.01 7.51
N GLY A 47 -9.53 13.02 7.69
CA GLY A 47 -10.81 12.87 8.39
C GLY A 47 -11.68 11.72 7.85
N PHE A 48 -11.78 11.58 6.53
CA PHE A 48 -12.56 10.50 5.91
C PHE A 48 -12.04 9.09 6.27
N VAL A 49 -10.73 8.93 6.50
CA VAL A 49 -10.14 7.66 6.93
C VAL A 49 -10.49 7.39 8.39
N VAL A 50 -10.42 8.43 9.23
CA VAL A 50 -10.82 8.34 10.64
C VAL A 50 -12.27 7.91 10.77
N ASP A 51 -13.17 8.55 10.02
CA ASP A 51 -14.61 8.25 10.06
C ASP A 51 -14.91 6.83 9.56
N ALA A 52 -14.22 6.40 8.50
CA ALA A 52 -14.33 5.04 7.98
C ALA A 52 -13.85 4.00 9.01
N LEU A 53 -12.70 4.21 9.65
CA LEU A 53 -12.18 3.30 10.67
C LEU A 53 -13.09 3.25 11.91
N ALA A 54 -13.56 4.41 12.39
CA ALA A 54 -14.45 4.49 13.54
C ALA A 54 -15.78 3.76 13.29
N SER A 55 -16.27 3.79 12.04
CA SER A 55 -17.47 3.06 11.63
C SER A 55 -17.19 1.56 11.42
N ALA A 56 -16.02 1.20 10.90
CA ALA A 56 -15.68 -0.17 10.55
C ALA A 56 -15.36 -1.05 11.76
N LEU A 57 -14.69 -0.51 12.79
CA LEU A 57 -14.28 -1.28 13.98
C LEU A 57 -15.48 -2.00 14.65
N PRO A 58 -16.60 -1.32 15.01
CA PRO A 58 -17.76 -2.00 15.57
C PRO A 58 -18.45 -2.98 14.61
N LEU A 59 -18.40 -2.72 13.30
CA LEU A 59 -18.97 -3.63 12.30
C LEU A 59 -18.15 -4.91 12.17
N LEU A 60 -16.83 -4.81 12.27
CA LEU A 60 -15.93 -5.96 12.27
C LEU A 60 -16.07 -6.77 13.56
N ASP A 61 -16.27 -6.14 14.70
CA ASP A 61 -16.52 -6.83 15.98
C ASP A 61 -17.75 -7.76 15.93
N ARG A 62 -18.81 -7.33 15.23
CA ARG A 62 -20.00 -8.17 14.99
C ARG A 62 -19.72 -9.41 14.15
N ARG A 63 -18.65 -9.41 13.35
CA ARG A 63 -18.23 -10.54 12.50
C ARG A 63 -17.13 -11.36 13.15
N LEU A 64 -16.29 -10.73 13.95
CA LEU A 64 -15.15 -11.30 14.64
C LEU A 64 -15.12 -10.71 16.06
N HIS A 65 -15.67 -11.45 17.00
CA HIS A 65 -15.80 -10.99 18.38
C HIS A 65 -14.43 -10.58 18.96
N GLY A 66 -14.39 -9.40 19.60
CA GLY A 66 -13.18 -8.83 20.19
C GLY A 66 -12.40 -7.90 19.26
N PHE A 67 -12.82 -7.74 18.00
CA PHE A 67 -12.14 -6.85 17.05
C PHE A 67 -12.22 -5.37 17.45
N ALA A 68 -13.24 -4.97 18.21
CA ALA A 68 -13.37 -3.62 18.75
C ALA A 68 -13.16 -3.55 20.28
N ASP A 69 -12.40 -4.49 20.86
CA ASP A 69 -12.07 -4.46 22.28
C ASP A 69 -11.47 -3.08 22.66
N PRO A 70 -12.01 -2.37 23.67
CA PRO A 70 -11.52 -1.04 24.04
C PRO A 70 -10.03 -0.99 24.40
N GLY A 71 -9.45 -2.10 24.85
CA GLY A 71 -8.03 -2.24 25.18
C GLY A 71 -7.15 -2.75 24.02
N ALA A 72 -7.72 -3.05 22.85
CA ALA A 72 -6.93 -3.38 21.67
C ALA A 72 -6.10 -2.17 21.21
N VAL A 73 -4.89 -2.40 20.71
CA VAL A 73 -3.95 -1.34 20.33
C VAL A 73 -3.90 -1.17 18.81
N MET A 74 -4.11 0.06 18.36
CA MET A 74 -3.90 0.50 16.98
C MET A 74 -2.51 1.14 16.87
N ILE A 75 -1.71 0.75 15.87
CA ILE A 75 -0.33 1.22 15.69
C ILE A 75 -0.12 1.71 14.27
N GLY A 76 0.43 2.91 14.13
CA GLY A 76 1.00 3.44 12.90
C GLY A 76 -0.02 3.82 11.82
N VAL A 77 0.51 4.41 10.75
CA VAL A 77 -0.20 4.59 9.48
C VAL A 77 0.44 3.65 8.46
N GLU A 78 -0.34 2.71 7.93
CA GLU A 78 0.12 1.81 6.87
C GLU A 78 -0.10 2.50 5.51
N THR A 79 0.94 3.11 4.97
CA THR A 79 0.84 4.01 3.79
C THR A 79 1.37 3.39 2.50
N ARG A 80 1.92 2.18 2.55
CA ARG A 80 2.56 1.51 1.40
C ARG A 80 1.94 0.15 1.11
N SER A 81 0.61 0.12 1.01
CA SER A 81 -0.12 -1.11 0.66
C SER A 81 -0.03 -1.47 -0.83
N SER A 82 0.23 -0.48 -1.68
CA SER A 82 0.45 -0.65 -3.12
C SER A 82 1.21 0.56 -3.68
N SER A 83 1.69 0.47 -4.92
CA SER A 83 2.33 1.61 -5.57
C SER A 83 1.35 2.76 -5.78
N PRO A 84 1.71 4.00 -5.40
CA PRO A 84 0.88 5.18 -5.64
C PRO A 84 0.89 5.62 -7.12
N VAL A 85 1.70 4.97 -7.96
CA VAL A 85 1.85 5.29 -9.37
C VAL A 85 1.70 4.03 -10.22
N ARG A 86 1.27 4.22 -11.46
CA ARG A 86 1.26 3.18 -12.48
C ARG A 86 2.03 3.65 -13.69
N ILE A 87 3.08 2.93 -14.04
CA ILE A 87 3.87 3.22 -15.25
C ILE A 87 3.19 2.51 -16.41
N LEU A 88 2.40 3.25 -17.19
CA LEU A 88 1.58 2.66 -18.24
C LEU A 88 2.43 1.90 -19.27
N ARG A 89 2.00 0.68 -19.60
CA ARG A 89 2.60 -0.20 -20.60
C ARG A 89 1.53 -0.84 -21.50
N GLY A 90 1.91 -1.14 -22.74
CA GLY A 90 1.06 -1.77 -23.76
C GLY A 90 0.89 -3.28 -23.60
N GLY A 91 0.21 -3.90 -24.57
CA GLY A 91 0.05 -5.37 -24.64
C GLY A 91 1.37 -6.11 -24.86
N ASP A 92 2.37 -5.44 -25.46
CA ASP A 92 3.75 -5.89 -25.61
C ASP A 92 4.59 -5.73 -24.32
N LEU A 93 3.96 -5.26 -23.24
CA LEU A 93 4.53 -5.00 -21.92
C LEU A 93 5.56 -3.87 -21.87
N GLN A 94 5.65 -3.04 -22.92
CA GLN A 94 6.57 -1.91 -22.97
C GLN A 94 5.90 -0.60 -22.56
N ALA A 95 6.66 0.26 -21.88
CA ALA A 95 6.20 1.59 -21.52
C ALA A 95 6.00 2.47 -22.75
N PHE A 96 5.14 3.48 -22.62
CA PHE A 96 4.95 4.52 -23.64
C PHE A 96 5.99 5.65 -23.48
N CYS A 97 6.83 5.90 -24.50
CA CYS A 97 7.92 6.89 -24.43
C CYS A 97 7.48 8.36 -24.38
N ASP A 98 6.31 8.70 -24.91
CA ASP A 98 5.80 10.09 -25.02
C ASP A 98 4.55 10.33 -24.16
N GLY A 99 4.21 9.37 -23.28
CA GLY A 99 3.01 9.41 -22.46
C GLY A 99 1.71 9.19 -23.23
N ARG A 100 1.75 8.84 -24.51
CA ARG A 100 0.57 8.50 -25.32
C ARG A 100 0.56 7.01 -25.65
N ALA A 101 -0.62 6.41 -25.65
CA ALA A 101 -0.77 5.07 -26.20
C ALA A 101 -0.50 5.12 -27.71
N PRO A 102 0.32 4.22 -28.27
CA PRO A 102 0.61 4.18 -29.69
C PRO A 102 -0.65 3.83 -30.48
N SER A 103 -0.73 4.33 -31.71
CA SER A 103 -1.85 4.09 -32.63
C SER A 103 -1.99 2.62 -33.03
N ARG A 104 -0.87 1.87 -32.97
CA ARG A 104 -0.76 0.46 -33.33
C ARG A 104 0.18 -0.26 -32.37
N GLU A 105 -0.07 -1.54 -32.13
CA GLU A 105 0.82 -2.40 -31.35
C GLU A 105 2.21 -2.50 -32.03
N GLY A 106 3.28 -2.34 -31.24
CA GLY A 106 4.67 -2.42 -31.71
C GLY A 106 5.24 -1.14 -32.34
N GLU A 107 4.44 -0.10 -32.54
CA GLU A 107 4.92 1.20 -33.01
C GLU A 107 5.62 1.94 -31.86
N GLY A 108 6.92 2.24 -31.99
CA GLY A 108 7.66 2.98 -30.97
C GLY A 108 8.06 2.18 -29.73
N ALA A 109 8.42 0.89 -29.89
CA ALA A 109 8.96 0.03 -28.82
C ALA A 109 10.02 0.78 -27.99
N SER A 110 9.74 0.98 -26.70
CA SER A 110 10.56 1.80 -25.80
C SER A 110 11.79 1.09 -25.27
N GLY A 111 11.80 -0.24 -25.29
CA GLY A 111 12.79 -1.06 -24.58
C GLY A 111 12.66 -1.01 -23.06
N LEU A 112 11.66 -0.30 -22.52
CA LEU A 112 11.42 -0.20 -21.08
C LEU A 112 10.23 -1.09 -20.70
N PHE A 113 10.43 -2.00 -19.74
CA PHE A 113 9.41 -2.96 -19.30
C PHE A 113 9.08 -2.78 -17.81
N PRO A 114 8.17 -1.87 -17.45
CA PRO A 114 7.73 -1.71 -16.08
C PRO A 114 7.04 -2.99 -15.59
N CYS A 115 7.44 -3.53 -14.46
CA CYS A 115 6.87 -4.76 -13.91
C CYS A 115 6.75 -4.75 -12.38
N GLY A 116 5.92 -5.65 -11.86
CA GLY A 116 5.74 -5.86 -10.43
C GLY A 116 5.02 -4.72 -9.72
N GLU A 117 5.16 -4.69 -8.39
CA GLU A 117 4.38 -3.78 -7.54
C GLU A 117 4.77 -2.33 -7.74
N GLY A 118 6.07 -2.03 -7.82
CA GLY A 118 6.56 -0.66 -8.02
C GLY A 118 6.01 -0.01 -9.30
N ALA A 119 5.81 -0.79 -10.36
CA ALA A 119 5.22 -0.32 -11.62
C ALA A 119 3.68 -0.25 -11.60
N GLY A 120 3.03 -0.79 -10.56
CA GLY A 120 1.58 -0.82 -10.42
C GLY A 120 0.88 -1.98 -11.14
N TYR A 121 1.58 -3.10 -11.38
CA TYR A 121 1.04 -4.30 -12.05
C TYR A 121 0.91 -5.53 -11.14
N ALA A 122 1.24 -5.38 -9.86
CA ALA A 122 1.14 -6.42 -8.85
C ALA A 122 0.83 -5.79 -7.47
N GLY A 123 0.41 -6.62 -6.51
CA GLY A 123 0.11 -6.18 -5.14
C GLY A 123 0.57 -7.17 -4.07
N GLY A 124 1.60 -7.97 -4.39
CA GLY A 124 2.14 -8.98 -3.48
C GLY A 124 3.08 -9.94 -4.19
N ILE A 125 3.82 -10.73 -3.39
CA ILE A 125 4.94 -11.58 -3.83
C ILE A 125 4.60 -12.42 -5.06
N MET A 126 3.53 -13.22 -5.00
CA MET A 126 3.16 -14.12 -6.09
C MET A 126 2.77 -13.35 -7.36
N SER A 127 1.96 -12.30 -7.22
CA SER A 127 1.55 -11.48 -8.37
C SER A 127 2.73 -10.77 -9.03
N ALA A 128 3.70 -10.28 -8.24
CA ALA A 128 4.89 -9.63 -8.75
C ALA A 128 5.82 -10.62 -9.47
N ALA A 129 5.96 -11.84 -8.92
CA ALA A 129 6.72 -12.90 -9.57
C ALA A 129 6.09 -13.33 -10.91
N CYS A 130 4.76 -13.52 -10.95
CA CYS A 130 4.06 -13.83 -12.19
C CYS A 130 4.18 -12.72 -13.23
N ASP A 131 4.11 -11.45 -12.82
CA ASP A 131 4.29 -10.31 -13.73
C ASP A 131 5.72 -10.25 -14.28
N GLY A 132 6.72 -10.45 -13.42
CA GLY A 132 8.12 -10.53 -13.82
C GLY A 132 8.39 -11.65 -14.82
N LEU A 133 7.79 -12.83 -14.63
CA LEU A 133 7.90 -13.95 -15.57
C LEU A 133 7.30 -13.62 -16.95
N ARG A 134 6.15 -12.93 -16.99
CA ARG A 134 5.53 -12.51 -18.26
C ARG A 134 6.42 -11.53 -19.01
N VAL A 135 6.97 -10.54 -18.29
CA VAL A 135 7.90 -9.56 -18.87
C VAL A 135 9.19 -10.23 -19.36
N ALA A 136 9.77 -11.12 -18.57
CA ALA A 136 10.95 -11.88 -18.97
C ALA A 136 10.68 -12.73 -20.23
N ALA A 137 9.52 -13.40 -20.30
CA ALA A 137 9.11 -14.18 -21.47
C ALA A 137 8.92 -13.30 -22.71
N ALA A 138 8.34 -12.11 -22.57
CA ALA A 138 8.19 -11.15 -23.67
C ALA A 138 9.55 -10.68 -24.21
N ILE A 139 10.48 -10.34 -23.31
CA ILE A 139 11.86 -9.95 -23.67
C ILE A 139 12.56 -11.10 -24.40
N ALA A 140 12.52 -12.31 -23.86
CA ALA A 140 13.16 -13.49 -24.46
C ALA A 140 12.51 -13.91 -25.79
N GLY A 141 11.20 -13.72 -25.93
CA GLY A 141 10.42 -14.03 -27.13
C GLY A 141 10.55 -13.03 -28.27
N GLY A 142 11.42 -12.01 -28.14
CA GLY A 142 11.72 -11.06 -29.21
C GLY A 142 10.85 -9.80 -29.20
N ALA A 143 10.25 -9.40 -28.07
CA ALA A 143 9.64 -8.07 -27.93
C ALA A 143 10.62 -6.92 -28.20
N LEU A 144 11.93 -7.22 -28.15
CA LEU A 144 13.01 -6.39 -28.67
C LEU A 144 13.27 -6.72 -30.15
N ALA A 145 12.30 -6.54 -31.05
CA ALA A 145 12.64 -6.50 -32.47
C ALA A 145 13.61 -5.32 -32.67
N PRO A 146 14.75 -5.50 -33.35
CA PRO A 146 15.77 -4.46 -33.43
C PRO A 146 15.14 -3.21 -34.05
N HIS A 147 15.18 -2.09 -33.31
CA HIS A 147 15.08 -0.78 -33.92
C HIS A 147 16.09 -0.76 -35.06
N ARG A 148 15.60 -0.76 -36.31
CA ARG A 148 16.42 -0.46 -37.47
C ARG A 148 16.92 0.98 -37.29
N LEU A 149 18.06 1.12 -36.63
CA LEU A 149 18.88 2.32 -36.70
C LEU A 149 19.48 2.36 -38.09
N TYR A 150 18.77 3.03 -38.99
CA TYR A 150 19.13 3.39 -40.37
C TYR A 150 19.34 2.24 -41.37
#